data_AF-A0AB73KUU1-F1
#
_entry.id   AF-A0AB73KUU1-F1
#
_cell.length_a   1.000
_cell.length_b   1.000
_cell.length_c   1.000
_cell.angle_alpha   90.00
_cell.angle_beta   90.00
_cell.angle_gamma   90.00
#
_symmetry.space_group_name_H-M   'P 1'
#
loop_
_entity.id
_entity.type
_entity.pdbx_description
1 polymer ?
#
loop_
_entity_poly.entity_id
_entity_poly.type
_entity_poly.pdbx_seq_one_letter_code
_entity_poly.pdbx_strand_id
1 'polypeptide(L)' 'MGRQRFGVFVRIDGVPNAVGLAEVTLMPPEMDLPRMGAVVTGQVIWHADHNHQVKLRLDEWVSP' A
#
# COMPACT_ATOMS: atom_id res chain seq x y z
N MET A 1 24.32 -3.15 3.70
CA MET A 1 23.53 -2.71 2.53
C MET A 1 22.48 -3.78 2.24
N GLY A 2 21.23 -3.57 2.66
CA GLY A 2 20.12 -4.52 2.41
C GLY A 2 19.03 -3.83 1.59
N ARG A 3 18.44 -4.53 0.63
CA ARG A 3 17.27 -4.04 -0.10
C ARG A 3 16.05 -4.19 0.82
N GLN A 4 15.76 -3.17 1.62
CA GLN A 4 14.51 -3.15 2.38
C GLN A 4 13.34 -2.99 1.41
N ARG A 5 12.34 -3.86 1.53
CA ARG A 5 11.07 -3.70 0.81
C ARG A 5 10.49 -2.35 1.24
N PHE A 6 10.32 -1.40 0.33
CA PHE A 6 9.85 -0.05 0.68
C PHE A 6 8.33 -0.03 0.90
N GLY A 7 7.62 -0.90 0.19
CA GLY A 7 6.17 -0.94 0.14
C GLY A 7 5.67 -1.32 -1.25
N VAL A 8 4.38 -1.15 -1.49
CA VAL A 8 3.78 -1.26 -2.83
C VAL A 8 2.95 -0.02 -3.13
N PHE A 9 2.88 0.33 -4.41
CA PHE A 9 1.92 1.32 -4.89
C PHE A 9 0.61 0.63 -5.24
N VAL A 10 -0.50 1.25 -4.86
CA VAL A 10 -1.85 0.77 -5.17
C VAL A 10 -2.67 1.88 -5.80
N ARG A 11 -3.59 1.49 -6.69
CA ARG A 11 -4.63 2.38 -7.19
C ARG A 11 -5.81 2.32 -6.22
N ILE A 12 -6.41 3.48 -5.97
CA ILE A 12 -7.56 3.59 -5.07
C ILE A 12 -8.83 3.52 -5.90
N ASP A 13 -9.72 2.61 -5.54
CA ASP A 13 -11.01 2.50 -6.19
C ASP A 13 -11.83 3.79 -6.02
N GLY A 14 -12.51 4.20 -7.07
CA GLY A 14 -13.26 5.47 -7.10
C GLY A 14 -12.42 6.75 -7.13
N VAL A 15 -11.08 6.70 -7.01
CA VAL A 15 -10.21 7.89 -7.00
C VAL A 15 -9.06 7.74 -8.02
N PRO A 16 -9.31 7.97 -9.32
CA PRO A 16 -8.38 7.62 -10.40
C PRO A 16 -7.07 8.42 -10.40
N ASN A 17 -7.06 9.60 -9.78
CA ASN A 17 -5.88 10.49 -9.73
C ASN A 17 -5.01 10.27 -8.49
N ALA A 18 -5.43 9.41 -7.56
CA ALA A 18 -4.69 9.13 -6.34
C ALA A 18 -3.91 7.81 -6.46
N VAL A 19 -2.65 7.86 -6.06
CA VAL A 19 -1.82 6.66 -5.89
C VAL A 19 -1.53 6.48 -4.40
N GLY A 20 -1.87 5.32 -3.88
CA GLY A 20 -1.56 4.95 -2.50
C GLY A 20 -0.16 4.34 -2.41
N LEU A 21 0.58 4.70 -1.37
CA LEU A 21 1.78 3.99 -0.93
C LEU A 21 1.43 3.20 0.34
N ALA A 22 1.47 1.88 0.24
CA ALA A 22 1.41 1.00 1.38
C ALA A 22 2.84 0.67 1.82
N GLU A 23 3.30 1.25 2.92
CA GLU A 23 4.66 1.04 3.44
C GLU A 23 4.75 -0.31 4.17
N VAL A 24 5.86 -1.04 3.99
CA VAL A 24 6.04 -2.36 4.64
C VAL A 24 5.97 -2.26 6.17
N THR A 25 6.36 -1.11 6.75
CA THR A 25 6.33 -0.87 8.20
C THR A 25 4.92 -0.76 8.76
N LEU A 26 3.93 -0.55 7.88
CA LEU A 26 2.51 -0.46 8.23
C LEU A 26 1.75 -1.74 7.87
N MET A 27 2.44 -2.75 7.34
CA MET A 27 1.86 -4.04 6.99
C MET A 27 2.01 -5.05 8.13
N PRO A 28 1.17 -6.09 8.19
CA PRO A 28 1.40 -7.24 9.07
C PRO A 28 2.76 -7.87 8.77
N PRO A 29 3.61 -8.15 9.79
CA PRO A 29 4.98 -8.62 9.60
C PRO A 29 5.09 -10.01 8.96
N GLU A 30 4.01 -10.80 9.04
CA GLU A 30 3.92 -12.17 8.52
C GLU A 30 3.37 -12.22 7.08
N MET A 31 3.02 -11.07 6.47
CA MET A 31 2.51 -11.01 5.10
C MET A 31 3.56 -10.61 4.08
N ASP A 32 3.64 -11.38 2.99
CA ASP A 32 4.36 -10.97 1.78
C ASP A 32 3.64 -9.81 1.09
N LEU A 33 4.40 -8.98 0.37
CA LEU A 33 3.84 -7.88 -0.40
C LEU A 33 2.76 -8.39 -1.38
N PRO A 34 1.67 -7.63 -1.58
CA PRO A 34 0.65 -7.98 -2.56
C PRO A 34 1.30 -8.17 -3.94
N ARG A 35 0.94 -9.24 -4.64
CA ARG A 35 1.37 -9.43 -6.03
C ARG A 35 0.73 -8.33 -6.91
N MET A 36 1.37 -8.01 -8.03
CA MET A 36 0.78 -7.09 -9.00
C MET A 36 -0.60 -7.62 -9.44
N GLY A 37 -1.62 -6.76 -9.39
CA GLY A 37 -3.00 -7.10 -9.73
C GLY A 37 -3.82 -7.71 -8.58
N ALA A 38 -3.23 -7.94 -7.40
CA ALA A 38 -3.99 -8.34 -6.22
C ALA A 38 -4.89 -7.19 -5.73
N VAL A 39 -6.08 -7.55 -5.24
CA VAL A 39 -7.00 -6.62 -4.59
C VAL A 39 -6.77 -6.69 -3.09
N VAL A 40 -6.56 -5.53 -2.46
CA VAL A 40 -6.29 -5.41 -1.03
C VAL A 40 -7.25 -4.41 -0.40
N THR A 41 -7.52 -4.59 0.89
CA THR A 41 -8.29 -3.63 1.71
C THR A 41 -7.33 -2.93 2.66
N GLY A 42 -7.63 -1.68 3.00
CA GLY A 42 -6.83 -0.92 3.94
C GLY A 42 -7.42 0.45 4.23
N GLN A 43 -6.74 1.17 5.11
CA GLN A 43 -7.14 2.48 5.59
C GLN A 43 -6.12 3.54 5.17
N VAL A 44 -6.63 4.69 4.73
CA VAL A 44 -5.80 5.87 4.52
C VAL A 44 -5.46 6.48 5.87
N ILE A 45 -4.17 6.62 6.16
CA ILE A 45 -3.68 7.14 7.44
C ILE A 45 -2.99 8.51 7.32
N TRP A 46 -2.61 8.90 6.10
CA TRP A 46 -1.97 10.20 5.85
C TRP A 46 -2.07 10.62 4.38
N HIS A 47 -2.14 11.92 4.12
CA HIS A 47 -2.14 12.50 2.77
C HIS A 47 -0.90 13.36 2.55
N ALA A 48 -0.24 13.18 1.42
CA ALA A 48 0.87 14.00 0.96
C ALA A 48 0.42 14.82 -0.26
N ASP A 49 -0.10 16.01 0.00
CA ASP A 49 -0.74 16.84 -1.05
C ASP A 49 0.23 17.20 -2.19
N HIS A 50 1.50 17.44 -1.88
CA HIS A 50 2.52 17.88 -2.82
C HIS A 50 2.86 16.85 -3.93
N ASN A 51 2.56 15.57 -3.74
CA ASN A 51 2.80 14.52 -4.73
C ASN A 51 1.56 13.68 -5.05
N HIS A 52 0.37 14.14 -4.61
CA HIS A 52 -0.91 13.43 -4.75
C HIS A 52 -0.87 11.97 -4.26
N GLN A 53 -0.07 11.71 -3.22
CA GLN A 53 0.04 10.39 -2.63
C GLN A 53 -0.73 10.32 -1.32
N VAL A 54 -1.24 9.14 -1.02
CA VAL A 54 -1.75 8.82 0.31
C VAL A 54 -0.98 7.65 0.90
N LYS A 55 -0.72 7.68 2.20
CA LYS A 55 -0.19 6.53 2.93
C LYS A 55 -1.33 5.64 3.38
N LEU A 56 -1.12 4.35 3.19
CA LEU A 56 -2.09 3.32 3.52
C LEU A 56 -1.52 2.38 4.58
N ARG A 57 -2.37 2.02 5.53
CA ARG A 57 -2.22 0.81 6.32
C ARG A 57 -3.07 -0.26 5.65
N LEU A 58 -2.47 -1.37 5.25
CA LEU A 58 -3.23 -2.49 4.69
C LEU A 58 -3.70 -3.43 5.80
N ASP A 59 -4.91 -3.95 5.65
CA ASP A 59 -5.45 -5.04 6.46
C ASP A 59 -4.88 -6.37 5.93
N GLU A 60 -5.27 -7.51 6.50
CA GLU A 60 -4.83 -8.82 6.00
C GLU A 60 -5.40 -9.11 4.59
N TRP A 61 -4.58 -9.62 3.66
CA TRP A 61 -5.02 -10.10 2.35
C TRP A 61 -4.57 -11.54 2.08
N VAL A 62 -5.35 -12.27 1.29
CA VAL A 62 -4.98 -13.59 0.80
C VAL A 62 -3.99 -13.43 -0.35
N SER A 63 -2.75 -13.87 -0.16
CA SER A 63 -1.84 -14.10 -1.29
C SER A 63 -2.17 -15.47 -1.90
N PRO A 64 -2.51 -15.57 -3.20
CA PRO A 64 -2.64 -16.85 -3.88
C PRO A 64 -1.30 -17.58 -4.02
#